data_AF-A0A919YTB9-F1
#
_entry.id   AF-A0A919YTB9-F1
#
_cell.length_a   1.000
_cell.length_b   1.000
_cell.length_c   1.000
_cell.angle_alpha   90.00
_cell.angle_beta   90.00
_cell.angle_gamma   90.00
#
_symmetry.space_group_name_H-M   'P 1'
#
loop_
_entity.id
_entity.type
_entity.pdbx_description
1 polymer ?
#
loop_
_entity_poly.entity_id
_entity_poly.type
_entity_poly.pdbx_seq_one_letter_code
_entity_poly.pdbx_strand_id
1 'polypeptide(L)'
;MNTKLVNYAAWLSLLTILIFPGRPGETGMASSTYGFPFAFLTDYHHAPNGKQIWFIKGVNLNLLGFFLNIVFFYVVLLVITRMAAAYAAKKQRKSSI
;
A
#
# COMPACT_ATOMS: atom_id res chain seq x y z
N MET A 1 -8.37 -18.43 -6.75
CA MET A 1 -7.78 -17.19 -6.20
C MET A 1 -7.04 -17.56 -4.92
N ASN A 2 -5.75 -17.21 -4.78
CA ASN A 2 -4.96 -17.57 -3.59
C ASN A 2 -5.20 -16.56 -2.47
N THR A 3 -6.06 -16.91 -1.51
CA THR A 3 -6.48 -16.03 -0.39
C THR A 3 -5.31 -15.56 0.46
N LYS A 4 -4.25 -16.36 0.59
CA LYS A 4 -3.04 -15.99 1.37
C LYS A 4 -2.31 -14.82 0.72
N LEU A 5 -2.19 -14.82 -0.60
CA LEU A 5 -1.55 -13.73 -1.36
C LEU A 5 -2.33 -12.42 -1.24
N VAL A 6 -3.66 -12.49 -1.26
CA VAL A 6 -4.53 -11.32 -1.08
C VAL A 6 -4.35 -10.73 0.32
N ASN A 7 -4.29 -11.58 1.35
CA ASN A 7 -4.03 -11.13 2.72
C ASN A 7 -2.66 -10.44 2.84
N TYR A 8 -1.60 -11.00 2.24
CA TYR A 8 -0.28 -10.35 2.22
C TYR A 8 -0.30 -9.03 1.47
N ALA A 9 -1.01 -8.94 0.34
CA ALA A 9 -1.16 -7.69 -0.39
C ALA A 9 -1.89 -6.61 0.43
N ALA A 10 -2.93 -6.99 1.19
CA ALA A 10 -3.63 -6.09 2.08
C ALA A 10 -2.72 -5.56 3.21
N TRP A 11 -1.98 -6.46 3.87
CA TRP A 11 -1.02 -6.07 4.90
C TRP A 11 0.11 -5.20 4.36
N LEU A 12 0.66 -5.54 3.18
CA LEU A 12 1.68 -4.71 2.52
C LEU A 12 1.14 -3.31 2.23
N SER A 13 -0.08 -3.21 1.69
CA SER A 13 -0.72 -1.92 1.43
C SER A 13 -0.85 -1.07 2.71
N LEU A 14 -1.24 -1.67 3.84
CA LEU A 14 -1.32 -0.96 5.12
C LEU A 14 0.05 -0.53 5.64
N LEU A 15 1.06 -1.41 5.54
CA LEU A 15 2.42 -1.11 5.97
C LEU A 15 3.04 0.06 5.18
N THR A 16 2.59 0.32 3.95
CA THR A 16 3.09 1.47 3.18
C THR A 16 2.84 2.81 3.87
N ILE A 17 1.78 2.93 4.67
CA ILE A 17 1.50 4.15 5.44
C ILE A 17 2.59 4.42 6.48
N LEU A 18 3.17 3.37 7.06
CA LEU A 18 4.21 3.48 8.09
C LEU A 18 5.61 3.72 7.52
N ILE A 19 5.87 3.17 6.33
CA ILE A 19 7.20 3.19 5.70
C ILE A 19 7.39 4.44 4.85
N PHE A 20 6.35 4.86 4.12
CA PHE A 20 6.45 6.01 3.22
C PHE A 20 6.01 7.28 3.94
N PRO A 21 6.88 8.30 4.01
CA PRO A 21 6.51 9.57 4.62
C PRO A 21 5.35 10.19 3.85
N GLY A 22 4.41 10.77 4.60
CA GLY A 22 3.24 11.43 4.01
C GLY A 22 3.67 12.56 3.08
N ARG A 23 3.11 12.60 1.87
CA ARG A 23 3.34 13.68 0.92
C ARG A 23 2.44 14.86 1.27
N PRO A 24 2.93 16.10 1.25
CA PRO A 24 2.07 17.26 1.47
C PRO A 24 0.95 17.27 0.43
N GLY A 25 -0.28 17.55 0.86
CA GLY A 25 -1.44 17.65 -0.03
C GLY A 25 -1.31 18.81 -1.02
N GLU A 26 -1.85 18.65 -2.22
CA GLU A 26 -1.60 19.54 -3.36
C GLU A 26 -2.32 20.91 -3.33
N THR A 27 -3.09 21.24 -2.29
CA THR A 27 -3.96 22.43 -2.36
C THR A 27 -4.14 23.13 -1.01
N GLY A 28 -3.20 24.03 -0.65
CA GLY A 28 -3.40 25.14 0.32
C GLY A 28 -3.87 24.81 1.75
N MET A 29 -4.20 23.55 2.04
CA MET A 29 -4.61 23.01 3.33
C MET A 29 -3.45 22.20 3.88
N ALA A 30 -3.11 22.46 5.15
CA ALA A 30 -2.15 21.66 5.89
C ALA A 30 -2.65 20.21 5.96
N SER A 31 -2.25 19.38 5.01
CA SER A 31 -2.69 17.99 4.87
C SER A 31 -1.52 17.11 4.44
N SER A 32 -1.51 15.88 4.93
CA SER A 32 -0.53 14.85 4.58
C SER A 32 -1.23 13.65 3.99
N THR A 33 -0.75 13.17 2.85
CA THR A 33 -1.29 12.01 2.13
C THR A 33 -0.34 10.83 2.22
N TYR A 34 -0.86 9.66 2.52
CA TYR A 34 -0.10 8.43 2.76
C TYR A 34 -0.61 7.29 1.87
N GLY A 35 0.27 6.33 1.63
CA GLY A 35 0.02 5.14 0.81
C GLY A 35 0.90 5.09 -0.43
N PHE A 36 1.22 3.86 -0.86
CA PHE A 36 2.03 3.61 -2.05
C PHE A 36 1.59 2.32 -2.77
N PRO A 37 1.57 2.28 -4.12
CA PRO A 37 1.84 3.38 -5.06
C PRO A 37 0.75 4.47 -5.14
N PHE A 38 -0.49 4.17 -4.74
CA PHE A 38 -1.58 5.15 -4.73
C PHE A 38 -1.79 5.68 -3.32
N ALA A 39 -1.85 7.00 -3.16
CA ALA A 39 -2.25 7.58 -1.89
C ALA A 39 -3.71 7.23 -1.59
N PHE A 40 -3.98 6.76 -0.38
CA PHE A 40 -5.32 6.34 0.03
C PHE A 40 -5.73 6.80 1.42
N LEU A 41 -4.81 7.37 2.19
CA LEU A 41 -5.06 7.93 3.51
C LEU A 41 -4.65 9.40 3.50
N THR A 42 -5.53 10.30 3.87
CA THR A 42 -5.24 11.73 3.96
C THR A 42 -5.50 12.20 5.38
N ASP A 43 -4.54 12.85 6.00
CA ASP A 43 -4.65 13.49 7.31
C ASP A 43 -4.73 15.01 7.13
N TYR A 44 -5.74 15.65 7.73
CA TYR A 44 -5.99 17.09 7.70
C TYR A 44 -5.59 17.70 9.06
N HIS A 45 -4.51 18.46 9.07
CA HIS A 45 -3.91 19.01 10.28
C HIS A 45 -4.60 20.26 10.84
N HIS A 46 -5.54 20.89 10.13
CA HIS A 46 -6.17 22.14 10.56
C HIS A 46 -7.71 22.08 10.57
N ALA A 47 -8.31 22.34 11.74
CA ALA A 47 -9.68 22.82 11.83
C ALA A 47 -9.73 24.30 11.43
N PRO A 48 -10.81 24.79 10.80
CA PRO A 48 -11.05 26.22 10.60
C PRO A 48 -10.96 27.07 11.89
N ASN A 49 -11.08 26.45 13.07
CA ASN A 49 -11.24 27.14 14.36
C ASN A 49 -10.17 26.83 15.42
N GLY A 50 -8.97 26.36 15.03
CA GLY A 50 -7.83 26.20 15.96
C GLY A 50 -7.99 25.14 17.08
N LYS A 51 -9.06 24.34 17.05
CA LYS A 51 -9.26 23.22 17.99
C LYS A 51 -8.60 21.97 17.43
N GLN A 52 -7.78 21.29 18.24
CA GLN A 52 -7.25 19.97 17.91
C GLN A 52 -8.40 19.03 17.56
N ILE A 53 -8.46 18.62 16.30
CA ILE A 53 -9.38 17.60 15.83
C ILE A 53 -8.77 16.27 16.29
N TRP A 54 -9.54 15.44 16.98
CA TRP A 54 -9.17 14.06 17.31
C TRP A 54 -8.50 13.38 16.10
N PHE A 55 -7.44 12.60 16.32
CA PHE A 55 -6.61 11.94 15.29
C PHE A 55 -7.43 11.22 14.19
N ILE A 56 -8.66 10.78 14.50
CA ILE A 56 -9.54 10.09 13.55
C ILE A 56 -10.48 11.05 12.80
N LYS A 57 -10.88 12.18 13.39
CA LYS A 57 -11.80 13.16 12.77
C LYS A 57 -11.14 14.00 11.66
N GLY A 58 -9.80 14.00 11.58
CA GLY A 58 -9.03 14.66 10.52
C GLY A 58 -8.64 13.74 9.37
N VAL A 59 -9.08 12.48 9.34
CA VAL A 59 -8.56 11.49 8.39
C VAL A 59 -9.61 11.09 7.35
N ASN A 60 -9.26 11.18 6.07
CA ASN A 60 -10.04 10.70 4.94
C ASN A 60 -9.39 9.44 4.35
N LEU A 61 -10.20 8.40 4.15
CA LEU A 61 -9.75 7.14 3.58
C LEU A 61 -10.41 6.93 2.20
N ASN A 62 -9.59 6.91 1.16
CA ASN A 62 -10.00 6.61 -0.20
C ASN A 62 -9.99 5.09 -0.41
N LEU A 63 -11.16 4.47 -0.27
CA LEU A 63 -11.34 3.03 -0.42
C LEU A 63 -10.94 2.51 -1.80
N LEU A 64 -11.16 3.29 -2.86
CA LEU A 64 -10.75 2.91 -4.22
C LEU A 64 -9.22 2.91 -4.33
N GLY A 65 -8.56 3.94 -3.81
CA GLY A 65 -7.10 4.00 -3.73
C GLY A 65 -6.54 2.82 -2.96
N PHE A 66 -7.12 2.49 -1.80
CA PHE A 66 -6.72 1.33 -1.01
C PHE A 66 -6.88 0.01 -1.79
N PHE A 67 -8.04 -0.19 -2.42
CA PHE A 67 -8.28 -1.37 -3.24
C PHE A 67 -7.28 -1.52 -4.40
N LEU A 68 -6.96 -0.43 -5.09
CA LEU A 68 -5.96 -0.43 -6.17
C LEU A 68 -4.56 -0.78 -5.67
N ASN A 69 -4.19 -0.38 -4.45
CA ASN A 69 -2.92 -0.81 -3.84
C ASN A 69 -2.92 -2.32 -3.53
N ILE A 70 -4.03 -2.89 -3.06
CA ILE A 70 -4.13 -4.33 -2.83
C ILE A 70 -3.97 -5.10 -4.14
N VAL A 71 -4.67 -4.69 -5.20
CA VAL A 71 -4.53 -5.28 -6.54
C VAL A 71 -3.09 -5.12 -7.03
N PHE A 72 -2.55 -3.93 -6.83
CA PHE A 72 -1.13 -3.55 -6.77
C PHE A 72 -0.20 -4.70 -6.38
N PHE A 73 -0.12 -4.86 -5.06
CA PHE A 73 0.77 -5.80 -4.40
C PHE A 73 0.43 -7.25 -4.73
N TYR A 74 -0.84 -7.57 -4.97
CA TYR A 74 -1.23 -8.92 -5.38
C TYR A 74 -0.57 -9.32 -6.70
N VAL A 75 -0.62 -8.46 -7.72
CA VAL A 75 0.02 -8.72 -9.02
C VAL A 75 1.53 -8.84 -8.87
N VAL A 76 2.17 -7.94 -8.11
CA VAL A 76 3.62 -7.98 -7.84
C VAL A 76 4.02 -9.31 -7.17
N LEU A 77 3.33 -9.71 -6.10
CA LEU A 77 3.57 -10.98 -5.42
C LEU A 77 3.34 -12.19 -6.33
N LEU A 78 2.32 -12.15 -7.18
CA LEU A 78 2.04 -13.20 -8.14
C LEU A 78 3.20 -13.36 -9.15
N VAL A 79 3.72 -12.26 -9.67
CA VAL A 79 4.86 -12.28 -10.60
C VAL A 79 6.11 -12.82 -9.91
N ILE A 80 6.44 -12.34 -8.70
CA ILE A 80 7.60 -12.80 -7.93
C ILE A 80 7.52 -14.31 -7.66
N THR A 81 6.37 -14.80 -7.18
CA THR A 81 6.20 -16.24 -6.88
C THR A 81 6.34 -17.11 -8.13
N ARG A 82 5.83 -16.66 -9.28
CA ARG A 82 5.98 -17.35 -10.56
C ARG A 82 7.43 -17.37 -11.04
N MET A 83 8.14 -16.26 -10.92
CA MET A 83 9.58 -16.18 -11.28
C MET A 83 10.43 -17.05 -10.37
N ALA A 84 10.18 -17.05 -9.06
CA ALA A 84 10.90 -17.89 -8.10
C ALA A 84 10.71 -19.38 -8.41
N ALA A 85 9.48 -19.80 -8.73
CA ALA A 85 9.19 -21.17 -9.15
C ALA A 85 9.93 -21.55 -10.46
N ALA A 86 9.91 -20.66 -11.45
CA ALA A 86 10.62 -20.88 -12.72
C ALA A 86 12.14 -20.98 -12.53
N TYR A 87 12.71 -20.15 -11.65
CA TYR A 87 14.13 -20.19 -11.31
C TYR A 87 14.51 -21.49 -10.59
N ALA A 88 13.71 -21.93 -9.61
CA ALA A 88 13.93 -23.18 -8.90
C ALA A 88 13.90 -24.40 -9.86
N ALA A 89 12.94 -24.43 -10.80
CA ALA A 89 12.85 -25.50 -11.80
C ALA A 89 14.07 -25.55 -12.73
N LYS A 90 14.59 -24.39 -13.16
CA LYS A 90 15.84 -24.32 -13.94
C LYS A 90 17.04 -24.83 -13.14
N LYS A 91 17.14 -24.49 -11.85
CA LYS A 91 18.22 -24.94 -10.97
C LYS A 91 18.23 -26.45 -10.80
N GLN A 92 17.07 -27.09 -10.61
CA GLN A 92 16.96 -28.54 -10.47
C GLN A 92 17.39 -29.28 -11.75
N ARG A 93 16.99 -28.78 -12.94
CA ARG A 93 17.43 -29.37 -14.22
C ARG A 93 18.94 -29.36 -14.42
N LYS A 94 19.63 -28.30 -13.96
CA LYS A 94 21.09 -28.19 -14.10
C LYS A 94 21.86 -29.09 -13.14
N SER A 95 21.27 -29.52 -12.03
CA SER A 95 21.91 -30.39 -11.03
C SER A 95 21.76 -31.89 -11.31
N SER A 96 20.92 -32.27 -12.28
CA SER A 96 20.63 -33.66 -12.66
C SER A 96 21.40 -34.11 -13.92
N ILE A 97 22.30 -33.27 -14.43
CA ILE A 97 23.20 -33.51 -15.56
C ILE A 97 24.62 -33.43 -15.00
#